data_AF-A0A3D5GNI9-F1
#
_entry.id   AF-A0A3D5GNI9-F1
#
_cell.length_a   1.000
_cell.length_b   1.000
_cell.length_c   1.000
_cell.angle_alpha   90.00
_cell.angle_beta   90.00
_cell.angle_gamma   90.00
#
_symmetry.space_group_name_H-M   'P 1'
#
loop_
_entity.id
_entity.type
_entity.pdbx_description
1 polymer ?
#
loop_
_entity_poly.entity_id
_entity_poly.type
_entity_poly.pdbx_seq_one_letter_code
_entity_poly.pdbx_strand_id
1 'polypeptide(L)'
;TVGGALAVGWNSIRRQRVGFARDALLQAECVGADGKRFKAGGPTVKNASGYELCRLLVGSLGTLALMGRVILRTTPIPEWSLWLRGSVTPADVVKSCYRPASILWDGSYSHVCLEGYEADVQREASALIDSGMVKVQGPPSLPPHRNRLTGDLPEGAILDVAIGVAHCPEAAAIQCVDPAVKCIADRMKANFDPHRRLNPNRDPYSVPA
;
A
#
# COMPACT_ATOMS: atom_id res chain seq x y z
N THR A 1 12.65 8.37 5.15
CA THR A 1 13.43 8.39 3.88
C THR A 1 12.74 7.53 2.84
N VAL A 2 13.08 7.66 1.54
CA VAL A 2 12.48 6.84 0.46
C VAL A 2 12.76 5.35 0.67
N GLY A 3 14.01 4.96 0.98
CA GLY A 3 14.36 3.57 1.27
C GLY A 3 13.60 2.99 2.47
N GLY A 4 13.39 3.79 3.53
CA GLY A 4 12.57 3.38 4.67
C GLY A 4 11.09 3.17 4.30
N ALA A 5 10.51 4.07 3.50
CA ALA A 5 9.12 3.92 3.04
C ALA A 5 8.94 2.65 2.18
N LEU A 6 9.89 2.36 1.29
CA LEU A 6 9.92 1.11 0.51
C LEU A 6 10.11 -0.12 1.41
N ALA A 7 11.01 -0.05 2.39
CA ALA A 7 11.24 -1.15 3.33
C ALA A 7 9.97 -1.48 4.13
N VAL A 8 9.20 -0.46 4.54
CA VAL A 8 7.90 -0.64 5.20
C VAL A 8 6.83 -1.15 4.22
N GLY A 9 6.88 -0.73 2.96
CA GLY A 9 6.02 -1.28 1.90
C GLY A 9 4.54 -0.89 2.00
N TRP A 10 4.22 0.17 2.74
CA TRP A 10 2.85 0.68 2.82
C TRP A 10 2.42 1.30 1.49
N ASN A 11 1.15 1.07 1.14
CA ASN A 11 0.56 1.59 -0.10
C ASN A 11 -0.27 2.84 0.22
N SER A 12 -0.38 3.73 -0.78
CA SER A 12 -1.28 4.88 -0.70
C SER A 12 -2.75 4.42 -0.73
N ILE A 13 -3.64 5.17 -0.08
CA ILE A 13 -5.10 5.04 -0.27
C ILE A 13 -5.51 5.28 -1.74
N ARG A 14 -4.67 5.95 -2.54
CA ARG A 14 -4.85 6.13 -3.98
C ARG A 14 -4.32 4.95 -4.82
N ARG A 15 -4.03 3.79 -4.20
CA ARG A 15 -3.36 2.65 -4.85
C ARG A 15 -4.07 2.19 -6.13
N GLN A 16 -5.39 2.28 -6.22
CA GLN A 16 -6.11 1.90 -7.45
C GLN A 16 -5.67 2.74 -8.66
N ARG A 17 -5.25 3.98 -8.42
CA ARG A 17 -4.73 4.87 -9.45
C ARG A 17 -3.22 4.76 -9.64
N VAL A 18 -2.44 4.75 -8.55
CA VAL A 18 -0.98 4.87 -8.61
C VAL A 18 -0.23 3.53 -8.60
N GLY A 19 -0.92 2.44 -8.29
CA GLY A 19 -0.34 1.10 -8.14
C GLY A 19 0.28 0.85 -6.75
N PHE A 20 0.90 -0.32 -6.59
CA PHE A 20 1.57 -0.69 -5.35
C PHE A 20 2.96 -0.07 -5.25
N ALA A 21 3.42 0.20 -4.03
CA ALA A 21 4.78 0.69 -3.78
C ALA A 21 5.86 -0.25 -4.37
N ARG A 22 5.63 -1.57 -4.32
CA ARG A 22 6.55 -2.58 -4.89
C ARG A 22 6.64 -2.57 -6.41
N ASP A 23 5.63 -2.04 -7.09
CA ASP A 23 5.60 -1.91 -8.55
C ASP A 23 6.17 -0.57 -9.02
N ALA A 24 6.47 0.34 -8.09
CA ALA A 24 7.20 1.56 -8.37
C ALA A 24 8.72 1.31 -8.38
N LEU A 25 9.24 0.36 -7.59
CA LEU A 25 10.67 0.09 -7.51
C LEU A 25 11.17 -0.71 -8.72
N LEU A 26 11.89 -0.04 -9.63
CA LEU A 26 12.48 -0.66 -10.83
C LEU A 26 13.88 -1.21 -10.55
N GLN A 27 14.69 -0.46 -9.80
CA GLN A 27 16.05 -0.83 -9.44
C GLN A 27 16.40 -0.37 -8.03
N ALA A 28 17.22 -1.16 -7.32
CA ALA A 28 17.87 -0.75 -6.09
C ALA A 28 19.36 -1.12 -6.09
N GLU A 29 20.22 -0.19 -5.69
CA GLU A 29 21.60 -0.45 -5.27
C GLU A 29 21.59 -0.64 -3.77
N CYS A 30 22.00 -1.84 -3.34
CA CYS A 30 21.84 -2.31 -1.98
C CYS A 30 23.18 -2.77 -1.38
N VAL A 31 23.23 -2.86 -0.05
CA VAL A 31 24.31 -3.50 0.69
C VAL A 31 23.74 -4.72 1.42
N GLY A 32 24.36 -5.89 1.20
CA GLY A 32 24.00 -7.15 1.86
C GLY A 32 24.57 -7.27 3.27
N ALA A 33 24.23 -8.35 3.98
CA ALA A 33 24.74 -8.62 5.32
C ALA A 33 26.27 -8.84 5.34
N ASP A 34 26.85 -9.27 4.23
CA ASP A 34 28.31 -9.39 4.05
C ASP A 34 29.01 -8.05 3.83
N GLY A 35 28.26 -6.94 3.77
CA GLY A 35 28.78 -5.60 3.50
C GLY A 35 29.08 -5.32 2.02
N LYS A 36 28.81 -6.27 1.12
CA LYS A 36 29.03 -6.07 -0.31
C LYS A 36 27.86 -5.37 -0.96
N ARG A 37 28.18 -4.56 -1.97
CA ARG A 37 27.18 -3.89 -2.82
C ARG A 37 26.65 -4.85 -3.87
N PHE A 38 25.35 -4.80 -4.11
CA PHE A 38 24.72 -5.51 -5.21
C PHE A 38 23.59 -4.67 -5.82
N LYS A 39 23.18 -5.05 -7.04
CA LYS A 39 22.09 -4.39 -7.78
C LYS A 39 20.90 -5.35 -7.89
N ALA A 40 19.72 -4.87 -7.52
CA ALA A 40 18.45 -5.54 -7.74
C ALA A 40 17.69 -4.84 -8.88
N GLY A 41 17.13 -5.60 -9.82
CA GLY A 41 16.33 -5.07 -10.92
C GLY A 41 17.12 -4.27 -11.98
N GLY A 42 16.41 -3.41 -12.70
CA GLY A 42 16.94 -2.59 -13.79
C GLY A 42 15.98 -1.44 -14.12
N PRO A 43 16.44 -0.36 -14.77
CA PRO A 43 15.64 0.84 -14.99
C PRO A 43 14.69 0.68 -16.20
N THR A 44 14.00 -0.45 -16.30
CA THR A 44 13.07 -0.76 -17.39
C THR A 44 11.73 -1.23 -16.84
N VAL A 45 10.66 -0.95 -17.58
CA VAL A 45 9.30 -1.40 -17.19
C VAL A 45 9.14 -2.91 -17.38
N LYS A 46 9.74 -3.45 -18.45
CA LYS A 46 9.79 -4.89 -18.70
C LYS A 46 11.20 -5.39 -18.43
N ASN A 47 11.31 -6.32 -17.50
CA ASN A 47 12.52 -7.07 -17.24
C ASN A 47 12.18 -8.56 -17.31
N ALA A 48 12.80 -9.28 -18.24
CA ALA A 48 12.54 -10.70 -18.47
C ALA A 48 13.72 -11.58 -18.00
N SER A 49 14.67 -11.01 -17.26
CA SER A 49 15.91 -11.69 -16.89
C SER A 49 16.14 -11.64 -15.37
N GLY A 50 16.32 -12.82 -14.78
CA GLY A 50 16.67 -12.98 -13.37
C GLY A 50 15.47 -12.99 -12.43
N TYR A 51 15.75 -12.86 -11.12
CA TYR A 51 14.75 -12.85 -10.06
C TYR A 51 14.25 -11.43 -9.74
N GLU A 52 12.98 -11.33 -9.35
CA GLU A 52 12.31 -10.08 -8.97
C GLU A 52 12.72 -9.58 -7.57
N LEU A 53 14.02 -9.30 -7.38
CA LEU A 53 14.57 -8.85 -6.09
C LEU A 53 13.99 -7.51 -5.61
N CYS A 54 13.59 -6.60 -6.51
CA CYS A 54 12.98 -5.33 -6.11
C CYS A 54 11.67 -5.55 -5.34
N ARG A 55 10.81 -6.44 -5.84
CA ARG A 55 9.56 -6.80 -5.17
C ARG A 55 9.79 -7.53 -3.84
N LEU A 56 10.89 -8.28 -3.72
CA LEU A 56 11.31 -8.94 -2.48
C LEU A 56 11.78 -7.93 -1.41
N LEU A 57 12.48 -6.88 -1.83
CA LEU A 57 13.03 -5.86 -0.93
C LEU A 57 11.96 -4.93 -0.36
N VAL A 58 10.92 -4.62 -1.13
CA VAL A 58 9.80 -3.79 -0.66
C VAL A 58 8.95 -4.56 0.34
N GLY A 59 8.71 -3.97 1.52
CA GLY A 59 8.06 -4.65 2.63
C GLY A 59 8.97 -5.58 3.44
N SER A 60 10.26 -5.70 3.11
CA SER A 60 11.21 -6.52 3.87
C SER A 60 11.58 -5.94 5.24
N LEU A 61 11.10 -4.75 5.55
CA LEU A 61 11.48 -3.95 6.73
C LEU A 61 13.00 -3.72 6.83
N GLY A 62 13.73 -3.76 5.70
CA GLY A 62 15.17 -3.57 5.68
C GLY A 62 15.95 -4.77 6.23
N THR A 63 15.28 -5.90 6.43
CA THR A 63 15.90 -7.11 6.98
C THR A 63 16.63 -7.93 5.91
N LEU A 64 16.39 -7.70 4.62
CA LEU A 64 17.04 -8.48 3.55
C LEU A 64 18.23 -7.77 2.90
N ALA A 65 18.23 -6.43 2.90
CA ALA A 65 19.34 -5.59 2.48
C ALA A 65 19.14 -4.14 2.92
N LEU A 66 20.21 -3.37 2.98
CA LEU A 66 20.14 -1.92 3.12
C LEU A 66 20.04 -1.28 1.74
N MET A 67 18.93 -0.59 1.45
CA MET A 67 18.72 0.14 0.19
C MET A 67 19.44 1.50 0.24
N GLY A 68 20.44 1.70 -0.62
CA GLY A 68 21.19 2.96 -0.71
C GLY A 68 20.62 3.89 -1.77
N ARG A 69 20.59 3.45 -3.03
CA ARG A 69 20.03 4.20 -4.17
C ARG A 69 18.87 3.42 -4.79
N VAL A 70 17.80 4.11 -5.16
CA VAL A 70 16.64 3.50 -5.80
C VAL A 70 16.28 4.25 -7.07
N ILE A 71 15.74 3.52 -8.05
CA ILE A 71 15.12 4.06 -9.25
C ILE A 71 13.65 3.68 -9.21
N LEU A 72 12.80 4.69 -9.24
CA LEU A 72 11.36 4.54 -9.17
C LEU A 72 10.70 4.90 -10.50
N ARG A 73 9.69 4.14 -10.88
CA ARG A 73 8.70 4.55 -11.88
C ARG A 73 7.80 5.61 -11.23
N THR A 74 7.67 6.75 -11.90
CA THR A 74 6.70 7.79 -11.51
C THR A 74 5.41 7.64 -12.30
N THR A 75 4.32 8.17 -11.76
CA THR A 75 3.05 8.31 -12.46
C THR A 75 2.75 9.78 -12.70
N PRO A 76 2.07 10.14 -13.80
CA PRO A 76 1.61 11.51 -14.01
C PRO A 76 0.75 11.99 -12.84
N ILE A 77 0.89 13.28 -12.50
CA ILE A 77 -0.04 13.96 -11.59
C ILE A 77 -1.37 14.10 -12.34
N PRO A 78 -2.51 13.74 -11.74
CA PRO A 78 -3.80 13.95 -12.39
C PRO A 78 -4.07 15.44 -12.57
N GLU A 79 -4.69 15.81 -13.68
CA GLU A 79 -5.08 17.20 -13.95
C GLU A 79 -6.12 17.71 -12.93
N TRP A 80 -7.04 16.83 -12.55
CA TRP A 80 -8.08 17.11 -11.58
C TRP A 80 -8.20 16.02 -10.52
N SER A 81 -8.53 16.42 -9.29
CA SER A 81 -8.81 15.53 -8.15
C SER A 81 -10.00 16.07 -7.38
N LEU A 82 -10.98 15.21 -7.09
CA LEU A 82 -12.19 15.58 -6.38
C LEU A 82 -12.52 14.52 -5.32
N TRP A 83 -12.85 14.98 -4.11
CA TRP A 83 -13.37 14.14 -3.05
C TRP A 83 -14.87 14.34 -2.84
N LEU A 84 -15.57 13.23 -2.67
CA LEU A 84 -17.00 13.17 -2.38
C LEU A 84 -17.24 12.36 -1.09
N ARG A 85 -18.26 12.72 -0.32
CA ARG A 85 -18.73 11.98 0.86
C ARG A 85 -20.25 11.79 0.81
N GLY A 86 -20.74 10.61 1.17
CA GLY A 86 -22.18 10.38 1.31
C GLY A 86 -22.49 9.00 1.89
N SER A 87 -23.76 8.75 2.20
CA SER A 87 -24.25 7.46 2.75
C SER A 87 -24.40 6.36 1.68
N VAL A 88 -23.84 6.57 0.49
CA VAL A 88 -23.82 5.58 -0.60
C VAL A 88 -22.89 4.45 -0.21
N THR A 89 -23.33 3.20 -0.38
CA THR A 89 -22.52 2.03 -0.02
C THR A 89 -21.31 1.89 -0.96
N PRO A 90 -20.19 1.29 -0.51
CA PRO A 90 -19.05 1.04 -1.39
C PRO A 90 -19.39 0.22 -2.64
N ALA A 91 -20.31 -0.74 -2.51
CA ALA A 91 -20.75 -1.57 -3.63
C ALA A 91 -21.48 -0.74 -4.69
N ASP A 92 -22.29 0.23 -4.28
CA ASP A 92 -23.00 1.11 -5.20
C ASP A 92 -22.09 2.17 -5.81
N VAL A 93 -21.10 2.66 -5.05
CA VAL A 93 -20.03 3.50 -5.62
C VAL A 93 -19.33 2.77 -6.77
N VAL A 94 -18.92 1.51 -6.57
CA VAL A 94 -18.24 0.72 -7.62
C VAL A 94 -19.11 0.49 -8.86
N LYS A 95 -20.44 0.45 -8.71
CA LYS A 95 -21.37 0.35 -9.85
C LYS A 95 -21.55 1.68 -10.58
N SER A 96 -21.47 2.80 -9.87
CA SER A 96 -21.79 4.14 -10.37
C SER A 96 -20.60 4.93 -10.92
N CYS A 97 -19.35 4.55 -10.60
CA CYS A 97 -18.15 5.23 -11.09
C CYS A 97 -17.11 4.24 -11.66
N TYR A 98 -16.30 4.70 -12.61
CA TYR A 98 -15.32 3.88 -13.29
C TYR A 98 -13.93 4.10 -12.68
N ARG A 99 -13.46 3.11 -11.92
CA ARG A 99 -12.09 3.08 -11.34
C ARG A 99 -11.78 4.32 -10.47
N PRO A 100 -12.54 4.55 -9.38
CA PRO A 100 -12.21 5.59 -8.43
C PRO A 100 -10.78 5.40 -7.90
N ALA A 101 -10.08 6.51 -7.67
CA ALA A 101 -8.72 6.48 -7.16
C ALA A 101 -8.64 5.92 -5.73
N SER A 102 -9.68 6.18 -4.92
CA SER A 102 -9.82 5.71 -3.55
C SER A 102 -11.30 5.55 -3.19
N ILE A 103 -11.63 4.52 -2.42
CA ILE A 103 -12.93 4.39 -1.72
C ILE A 103 -12.61 4.03 -0.27
N LEU A 104 -12.99 4.92 0.64
CA LEU A 104 -12.85 4.74 2.08
C LEU A 104 -14.23 4.67 2.73
N TRP A 105 -14.44 3.77 3.68
CA TRP A 105 -15.75 3.57 4.30
C TRP A 105 -15.63 3.43 5.82
N ASP A 106 -16.41 4.22 6.56
CA ASP A 106 -16.39 4.25 8.04
C ASP A 106 -17.50 3.39 8.68
N GLY A 107 -18.21 2.59 7.88
CA GLY A 107 -19.39 1.83 8.31
C GLY A 107 -20.72 2.52 7.97
N SER A 108 -20.72 3.85 7.78
CA SER A 108 -21.92 4.65 7.50
C SER A 108 -21.80 5.51 6.24
N TYR A 109 -20.63 6.12 6.03
CA TYR A 109 -20.35 7.02 4.92
C TYR A 109 -19.17 6.52 4.09
N SER A 110 -19.33 6.62 2.78
CA SER A 110 -18.24 6.43 1.83
C SER A 110 -17.58 7.77 1.52
N HIS A 111 -16.25 7.81 1.52
CA HIS A 111 -15.44 8.87 0.94
C HIS A 111 -14.79 8.35 -0.33
N VAL A 112 -15.01 9.06 -1.44
CA VAL A 112 -14.59 8.62 -2.78
C VAL A 112 -13.70 9.70 -3.38
N CYS A 113 -12.56 9.27 -3.93
CA CYS A 113 -11.66 10.13 -4.68
C CYS A 113 -11.74 9.78 -6.16
N LEU A 114 -12.03 10.79 -6.97
CA LEU A 114 -12.02 10.71 -8.44
C LEU A 114 -10.87 11.55 -8.98
N GLU A 115 -10.11 11.00 -9.93
CA GLU A 115 -8.92 11.64 -10.48
C GLU A 115 -8.75 11.38 -11.97
N GLY A 116 -8.31 12.39 -12.71
CA GLY A 116 -8.16 12.29 -14.16
C GLY A 116 -8.24 13.65 -14.82
N TYR A 117 -8.80 13.66 -16.03
CA TYR A 117 -9.15 14.89 -16.73
C TYR A 117 -10.42 15.48 -16.14
N GLU A 118 -10.53 16.81 -16.13
CA GLU A 118 -11.66 17.50 -15.49
C GLU A 118 -13.02 16.99 -16.02
N ALA A 119 -13.18 16.87 -17.34
CA ALA A 119 -14.44 16.46 -17.95
C ALA A 119 -14.92 15.05 -17.51
N ASP A 120 -13.99 14.11 -17.33
CA ASP A 120 -14.31 12.76 -16.87
C ASP A 120 -14.62 12.75 -15.36
N VAL A 121 -13.82 13.48 -14.57
CA VAL A 121 -14.06 13.60 -13.13
C VAL A 121 -15.42 14.24 -12.84
N GLN A 122 -15.79 15.31 -13.54
CA GLN A 122 -17.10 15.94 -13.36
C GLN A 122 -18.24 15.00 -13.79
N ARG A 123 -18.10 14.27 -14.90
CA ARG A 123 -19.11 13.32 -15.38
C ARG A 123 -19.37 12.21 -14.36
N GLU A 124 -18.32 11.61 -13.83
CA GLU A 124 -18.44 10.57 -12.80
C GLU A 124 -18.95 11.12 -11.47
N ALA A 125 -18.52 12.34 -11.10
CA ALA A 125 -18.98 13.00 -9.88
C ALA A 125 -20.48 13.30 -9.92
N SER A 126 -21.03 13.71 -11.07
CA SER A 126 -22.46 13.98 -11.22
C SER A 126 -23.32 12.78 -10.82
N ALA A 127 -23.00 11.57 -11.29
CA ALA A 127 -23.75 10.36 -10.94
C ALA A 127 -23.74 10.05 -9.43
N LEU A 128 -22.62 10.31 -8.76
CA LEU A 128 -22.49 10.13 -7.32
C LEU A 128 -23.21 11.24 -6.53
N ILE A 129 -23.19 12.47 -7.03
CA ILE A 129 -23.91 13.61 -6.44
C ILE A 129 -25.42 13.40 -6.54
N ASP A 130 -25.92 12.92 -7.69
CA ASP A 130 -27.33 12.57 -7.90
C ASP A 130 -27.77 11.44 -6.94
N SER A 131 -26.82 10.61 -6.51
CA SER A 131 -27.03 9.57 -5.48
C SER A 131 -26.91 10.09 -4.04
N GLY A 132 -26.78 11.41 -3.84
CA GLY A 132 -26.74 12.07 -2.54
C GLY A 132 -25.34 12.27 -1.94
N MET A 133 -24.26 12.09 -2.71
CA MET A 133 -22.92 12.46 -2.24
C MET A 133 -22.65 13.96 -2.39
N VAL A 134 -21.83 14.51 -1.49
CA VAL A 134 -21.46 15.93 -1.48
C VAL A 134 -19.96 16.10 -1.62
N LYS A 135 -19.52 17.20 -2.26
CA LYS A 135 -18.10 17.54 -2.41
C LYS A 135 -17.48 17.86 -1.04
N VAL A 136 -16.30 17.32 -0.79
CA VAL A 136 -15.49 17.57 0.42
C VAL A 136 -14.05 17.92 0.04
N GLN A 137 -13.29 18.50 0.96
CA GLN A 137 -11.93 18.98 0.65
C GLN A 137 -10.89 17.87 0.48
N GLY A 138 -11.12 16.68 1.06
CA GLY A 138 -10.11 15.63 1.08
C GLY A 138 -10.59 14.33 1.72
N PRO A 139 -9.66 13.37 1.93
CA PRO A 139 -9.97 12.15 2.67
C PRO A 139 -10.34 12.46 4.13
N PRO A 140 -11.05 11.54 4.80
CA PRO A 140 -11.22 11.61 6.25
C PRO A 140 -9.87 11.46 6.97
N SER A 141 -9.81 11.86 8.23
CA SER A 141 -8.65 11.58 9.08
C SER A 141 -8.54 10.07 9.30
N LEU A 142 -7.44 9.48 8.86
CA LEU A 142 -7.22 8.04 8.98
C LEU A 142 -6.65 7.69 10.35
N PRO A 143 -7.23 6.70 11.06
CA PRO A 143 -6.59 6.15 12.24
C PRO A 143 -5.19 5.58 11.95
N PRO A 144 -4.28 5.59 12.96
CA PRO A 144 -2.85 5.37 12.74
C PRO A 144 -2.47 3.91 12.51
N HIS A 145 -3.27 2.96 13.00
CA HIS A 145 -2.99 1.53 12.85
C HIS A 145 -3.69 0.98 11.62
N ARG A 146 -3.12 -0.06 11.01
CA ARG A 146 -3.64 -0.69 9.81
C ARG A 146 -3.69 -2.19 10.05
N ASN A 147 -4.84 -2.77 9.74
CA ASN A 147 -5.16 -4.17 9.96
C ASN A 147 -5.87 -4.72 8.71
N ARG A 148 -5.51 -5.90 8.24
CA ARG A 148 -6.36 -6.62 7.28
C ARG A 148 -7.75 -6.83 7.89
N LEU A 149 -8.80 -6.43 7.18
CA LEU A 149 -10.16 -6.63 7.66
C LEU A 149 -10.54 -8.12 7.57
N THR A 150 -10.96 -8.69 8.70
CA THR A 150 -11.52 -10.04 8.80
C THR A 150 -12.83 -9.96 9.57
N GLY A 151 -13.97 -10.02 8.86
CA GLY A 151 -15.30 -9.84 9.44
C GLY A 151 -15.75 -8.39 9.42
N ASP A 152 -16.43 -7.97 10.48
CA ASP A 152 -17.04 -6.64 10.60
C ASP A 152 -16.00 -5.53 10.81
N LEU A 153 -16.34 -4.32 10.36
CA LEU A 153 -15.49 -3.14 10.53
C LEU A 153 -15.51 -2.70 12.00
N PRO A 154 -14.35 -2.61 12.69
CA PRO A 154 -14.31 -2.13 14.07
C PRO A 154 -14.83 -0.70 14.20
N GLU A 155 -15.36 -0.37 15.39
CA GLU A 155 -15.81 0.99 15.68
C GLU A 155 -14.66 2.00 15.54
N GLY A 156 -14.95 3.14 14.90
CA GLY A 156 -13.97 4.19 14.62
C GLY A 156 -12.91 3.83 13.56
N ALA A 157 -13.01 2.65 12.94
CA ALA A 157 -12.13 2.26 11.84
C ALA A 157 -12.61 2.79 10.49
N ILE A 158 -11.67 2.93 9.55
CA ILE A 158 -11.95 3.33 8.16
C ILE A 158 -11.39 2.27 7.23
N LEU A 159 -12.28 1.59 6.49
CA LEU A 159 -11.91 0.59 5.50
C LEU A 159 -11.44 1.24 4.21
N ASP A 160 -10.23 0.92 3.78
CA ASP A 160 -9.81 1.04 2.38
C ASP A 160 -10.36 -0.15 1.59
N VAL A 161 -11.47 0.10 0.89
CA VAL A 161 -12.28 -0.92 0.21
C VAL A 161 -11.49 -1.58 -0.92
N ALA A 162 -10.58 -0.84 -1.55
CA ALA A 162 -9.78 -1.32 -2.67
C ALA A 162 -8.81 -2.44 -2.29
N ILE A 163 -8.41 -2.51 -1.02
CA ILE A 163 -7.34 -3.40 -0.57
C ILE A 163 -7.73 -4.27 0.62
N GLY A 164 -8.92 -4.06 1.20
CA GLY A 164 -9.42 -4.81 2.35
C GLY A 164 -8.62 -4.54 3.62
N VAL A 165 -8.10 -3.32 3.78
CA VAL A 165 -7.35 -2.90 4.98
C VAL A 165 -8.17 -1.88 5.73
N ALA A 166 -8.39 -2.12 7.02
CA ALA A 166 -8.99 -1.17 7.93
C ALA A 166 -7.90 -0.33 8.60
N HIS A 167 -8.08 0.99 8.59
CA HIS A 167 -7.36 1.92 9.42
C HIS A 167 -8.05 1.96 10.79
N CYS A 168 -7.39 1.49 11.85
CA CYS A 168 -7.97 1.30 13.18
C CYS A 168 -7.39 2.27 14.23
N PRO A 169 -8.20 2.75 15.19
CA PRO A 169 -7.73 3.56 16.31
C PRO A 169 -6.76 2.81 17.22
N GLU A 170 -6.95 1.50 17.35
CA GLU A 170 -6.14 0.61 18.17
C GLU A 170 -5.32 -0.35 17.30
N ALA A 171 -4.12 -0.71 17.78
CA ALA A 171 -3.30 -1.72 17.15
C ALA A 171 -3.96 -3.09 17.29
N ALA A 172 -4.03 -3.88 16.21
CA ALA A 172 -4.46 -5.26 16.36
C ALA A 172 -3.42 -6.08 17.13
N ALA A 173 -3.90 -7.17 17.72
CA ALA A 173 -3.04 -8.22 18.22
C ALA A 173 -2.14 -8.75 17.08
N ILE A 174 -0.90 -9.04 17.43
CA ILE A 174 0.04 -9.67 16.50
C ILE A 174 -0.54 -11.02 16.08
N GLN A 175 -0.72 -11.21 14.77
CA GLN A 175 -1.20 -12.49 14.25
C GLN A 175 -0.15 -13.58 14.47
N CYS A 176 -0.58 -14.70 15.05
CA CYS A 176 0.26 -15.89 15.11
C CYS A 176 0.48 -16.41 13.69
N VAL A 177 1.74 -16.48 13.28
CA VAL A 177 2.13 -17.03 11.98
C VAL A 177 2.33 -18.53 12.12
N ASP A 178 1.76 -19.29 11.18
CA ASP A 178 1.90 -20.75 11.13
C ASP A 178 3.40 -21.16 11.22
N PRO A 179 3.76 -22.11 12.08
CA PRO A 179 5.14 -22.55 12.24
C PRO A 179 5.82 -22.97 10.93
N ALA A 180 5.09 -23.56 9.98
CA ALA A 180 5.63 -23.95 8.68
C ALA A 180 5.98 -22.73 7.81
N VAL A 181 5.15 -21.69 7.83
CA VAL A 181 5.42 -20.41 7.15
C VAL A 181 6.65 -19.76 7.77
N LYS A 182 6.73 -19.72 9.09
CA LYS A 182 7.89 -19.17 9.82
C LYS A 182 9.17 -19.92 9.47
N CYS A 183 9.15 -21.25 9.44
CA CYS A 183 10.29 -22.09 9.05
C CYS A 183 10.82 -21.75 7.64
N ILE A 184 9.92 -21.63 6.65
CA ILE A 184 10.31 -21.28 5.27
C ILE A 184 10.96 -19.89 5.22
N ALA A 185 10.34 -18.91 5.87
CA ALA A 185 10.84 -17.54 5.82
C ALA A 185 12.10 -17.33 6.67
N ASP A 186 12.29 -18.07 7.76
CA ASP A 186 13.56 -18.12 8.49
C ASP A 186 14.69 -18.73 7.65
N ARG A 187 14.41 -19.80 6.89
CA ARG A 187 15.37 -20.37 5.95
C ARG A 187 15.75 -19.37 4.86
N MET A 188 14.77 -18.65 4.32
CA MET A 188 15.03 -17.57 3.36
C MET A 188 15.91 -16.49 4.00
N LYS A 189 15.54 -16.01 5.19
CA LYS A 189 16.26 -14.96 5.91
C LYS A 189 17.69 -15.35 6.25
N ALA A 190 17.97 -16.62 6.56
CA ALA A 190 19.32 -17.13 6.79
C ALA A 190 20.23 -17.00 5.54
N ASN A 191 19.67 -17.07 4.32
CA ASN A 191 20.43 -16.86 3.09
C ASN A 191 20.81 -15.39 2.85
N PHE A 192 20.00 -14.43 3.33
CA PHE A 192 20.23 -13.00 3.14
C PHE A 192 20.98 -12.34 4.30
N ASP A 193 20.73 -12.80 5.52
CA ASP A 193 21.26 -12.21 6.75
C ASP A 193 21.52 -13.29 7.82
N PRO A 194 22.53 -14.16 7.60
CA PRO A 194 22.85 -15.28 8.49
C PRO A 194 23.22 -14.82 9.90
N HIS A 195 23.75 -13.60 10.05
CA HIS A 195 24.17 -13.03 11.33
C HIS A 195 23.15 -12.04 11.93
N ARG A 196 21.95 -11.94 11.35
CA ARG A 196 20.84 -11.09 11.84
C ARG A 196 21.24 -9.62 12.08
N ARG A 197 22.14 -9.07 11.26
CA ARG A 197 22.68 -7.71 11.40
C ARG A 197 21.93 -6.65 10.59
N LEU A 198 21.08 -7.07 9.65
CA LEU A 198 20.29 -6.15 8.83
C LEU A 198 19.01 -5.77 9.57
N ASN A 199 18.92 -4.48 9.92
CA ASN A 199 17.86 -3.88 10.73
C ASN A 199 17.52 -4.71 12.00
N PRO A 200 18.49 -4.85 12.93
CA PRO A 200 18.31 -5.67 14.13
C PRO A 200 17.12 -5.16 14.96
N ASN A 201 16.46 -6.07 15.68
CA ASN A 201 15.23 -5.83 16.46
C ASN A 201 13.95 -5.63 15.64
N ARG A 202 14.02 -5.65 14.31
CA ARG A 202 12.82 -5.66 13.48
C ARG A 202 12.41 -7.10 13.18
N ASP A 203 11.23 -7.47 13.65
CA ASP A 203 10.62 -8.78 13.36
C ASP A 203 9.46 -8.59 12.36
N PRO A 204 9.56 -9.14 11.14
CA PRO A 204 8.48 -9.10 10.16
C PRO A 204 7.15 -9.71 10.64
N TYR A 205 7.18 -10.57 11.66
CA TYR A 205 5.99 -11.19 12.22
C TYR A 205 5.39 -10.43 13.40
N SER A 206 6.05 -9.39 13.90
CA SER A 206 5.55 -8.59 15.03
C SER A 206 4.93 -7.26 14.60
N VAL A 207 4.79 -7.02 13.30
CA VAL A 207 4.12 -5.85 12.76
C VAL A 207 2.61 -6.15 12.66
N PRO A 208 1.73 -5.30 13.25
CA PRO A 208 0.29 -5.40 13.02
C PRO A 208 -0.01 -5.34 11.52
N ALA A 209 -0.92 -6.21 11.05
CA ALA A 209 -1.07 -6.60 9.65
C ALA A 209 -1.53 -5.49 8.70
#